data_AF-A0A6S6M6G6-F1
#
_entry.id   AF-A0A6S6M6G6-F1
#
_cell.length_a   1.000
_cell.length_b   1.000
_cell.length_c   1.000
_cell.angle_alpha   90.00
_cell.angle_beta   90.00
_cell.angle_gamma   90.00
#
_symmetry.space_group_name_H-M   'P 1'
#
loop_
_entity.id
_entity.type
_entity.pdbx_description
1 polymer ?
#
loop_
_entity_poly.entity_id
_entity_poly.type
_entity_poly.pdbx_seq_one_letter_code
_entity_poly.pdbx_strand_id
1 'polypeptide(L)'
;MKKLMAVSLLSTVLLAACQPANITAVKWDTGEKGAGVQTRCERVDMRDHSEMQSAFAKYDGWKLIYVSEYTTGNKSGTDGAVCFERVK
;
A
#
# COMPACT_ATOMS: atom_id res chain seq x y z
N MET A 1 -37.08 -5.78 -25.72
CA MET A 1 -36.86 -6.37 -24.38
C MET A 1 -35.43 -6.87 -24.18
N LYS A 2 -34.88 -7.77 -25.02
CA LYS A 2 -33.49 -8.25 -24.89
C LYS A 2 -32.40 -7.16 -24.91
N LYS A 3 -32.58 -6.11 -25.73
CA LYS A 3 -31.65 -4.96 -25.79
C LYS A 3 -31.66 -4.08 -24.54
N LEU A 4 -32.79 -3.99 -23.82
CA LEU A 4 -32.88 -3.24 -22.57
C LEU A 4 -32.18 -3.97 -21.41
N MET A 5 -32.27 -5.30 -21.38
CA MET A 5 -31.56 -6.10 -20.37
C MET A 5 -30.03 -6.08 -20.55
N ALA A 6 -29.55 -5.99 -21.78
CA ALA A 6 -28.11 -5.86 -22.04
C ALA A 6 -27.55 -4.52 -21.52
N VAL A 7 -28.32 -3.43 -21.64
CA VAL A 7 -27.90 -2.09 -21.19
C VAL A 7 -27.91 -1.98 -19.65
N SER A 8 -28.88 -2.61 -18.97
CA SER A 8 -28.90 -2.66 -17.50
C SER A 8 -27.77 -3.51 -16.92
N LEU A 9 -27.37 -4.59 -17.61
CA LEU A 9 -26.22 -5.41 -17.18
C LEU A 9 -24.89 -4.66 -17.35
N LEU A 10 -24.73 -3.88 -18.42
CA LEU A 10 -23.48 -3.15 -18.67
C LEU A 10 -23.25 -2.01 -17.67
N SER A 11 -24.33 -1.39 -17.19
CA SER A 11 -24.28 -0.29 -16.23
C SER A 11 -23.95 -0.75 -14.80
N THR A 12 -24.34 -1.98 -14.42
CA THR A 12 -23.97 -2.56 -13.12
C THR A 12 -22.49 -2.97 -13.05
N VAL A 13 -21.90 -3.40 -14.16
CA VAL A 13 -20.46 -3.74 -14.23
C VAL A 13 -19.57 -2.49 -14.09
N LEU A 14 -19.99 -1.35 -14.65
CA LEU A 14 -19.22 -0.09 -14.55
C LEU A 14 -19.23 0.50 -13.13
N LEU A 15 -20.27 0.25 -12.33
CA LEU A 15 -20.37 0.72 -10.94
C LEU A 15 -19.58 -0.16 -9.96
N ALA A 16 -19.39 -1.44 -10.25
CA ALA A 16 -18.60 -2.36 -9.42
C ALA A 16 -17.11 -2.03 -9.38
N ALA A 17 -16.63 -1.19 -10.31
CA ALA A 17 -15.24 -0.78 -10.32
C ALA A 17 -14.90 0.21 -9.17
N CYS A 18 -15.86 0.88 -8.54
CA CYS A 18 -15.58 1.85 -7.45
C CYS A 18 -15.49 1.22 -6.05
N GLN A 19 -14.93 0.02 -5.93
CA GLN A 19 -14.58 -0.51 -4.60
C GLN A 19 -13.42 0.31 -4.01
N PRO A 20 -13.53 0.83 -2.78
CA PRO A 20 -12.42 1.49 -2.11
C PRO A 20 -11.25 0.51 -1.97
N ALA A 21 -10.02 1.02 -2.15
CA ALA A 21 -8.82 0.21 -1.96
C ALA A 21 -8.83 -0.40 -0.55
N ASN A 22 -8.59 -1.70 -0.45
CA ASN A 22 -8.42 -2.36 0.84
C ASN A 22 -7.08 -1.90 1.42
N ILE A 23 -7.13 -0.95 2.36
CA ILE A 23 -5.93 -0.45 3.03
C ILE A 23 -5.70 -1.31 4.27
N THR A 24 -4.78 -2.26 4.19
CA THR A 24 -4.27 -2.96 5.38
C THR A 24 -3.04 -2.23 5.86
N ALA A 25 -3.04 -1.72 7.09
CA ALA A 25 -1.91 -0.99 7.66
C ALA A 25 -1.59 -1.51 9.06
N VAL A 26 -0.32 -1.80 9.34
CA VAL A 26 0.14 -2.19 10.69
C VAL A 26 1.26 -1.26 11.10
N LYS A 27 1.09 -0.57 12.24
CA LYS A 27 2.12 0.29 12.84
C LYS A 27 2.70 -0.37 14.09
N TRP A 28 4.03 -0.47 14.16
CA TRP A 28 4.78 -0.89 15.33
C TRP A 28 5.64 0.27 15.83
N ASP A 29 5.36 0.78 17.02
CA ASP A 29 6.12 1.90 17.59
C ASP A 29 7.49 1.43 18.12
N THR A 30 8.53 2.26 18.00
CA THR A 30 9.84 2.02 18.64
C THR A 30 9.76 2.14 20.16
N GLY A 31 8.76 2.83 20.71
CA GLY A 31 8.62 3.16 22.13
C GLY A 31 9.37 4.43 22.52
N GLU A 32 10.19 4.97 21.61
CA GLU A 32 10.99 6.17 21.78
C GLU A 32 10.22 7.39 21.26
N LYS A 33 10.09 8.43 22.09
CA LYS A 33 9.26 9.61 21.76
C LYS A 33 10.10 10.80 21.30
N GLY A 34 9.64 11.48 20.25
CA GLY A 34 10.06 12.85 19.92
C GLY A 34 11.27 12.96 18.99
N ALA A 35 12.09 14.01 19.17
CA ALA A 35 13.15 14.40 18.23
C ALA A 35 14.34 13.42 18.12
N GLY A 36 14.36 12.37 18.96
CA GLY A 36 15.39 11.33 19.01
C GLY A 36 15.26 10.21 17.99
N VAL A 37 14.16 10.17 17.22
CA VAL A 37 13.96 9.17 16.16
C VAL A 37 14.02 9.79 14.77
N GLN A 38 14.52 9.02 13.81
CA GLN A 38 14.51 9.34 12.39
C GLN A 38 13.61 8.34 11.69
N THR A 39 12.52 8.82 11.09
CA THR A 39 11.59 8.00 10.29
C THR A 39 11.83 8.22 8.79
N ARG A 40 11.80 7.15 8.00
CA ARG A 40 11.86 7.18 6.53
C ARG A 40 10.83 6.22 5.96
N CYS A 41 10.14 6.63 4.90
CA CYS A 41 9.12 5.83 4.24
C CYS A 41 9.43 5.73 2.76
N GLU A 42 9.21 4.56 2.17
CA GLU A 42 9.32 4.28 0.74
C GLU A 42 7.98 3.82 0.21
N ARG A 43 7.67 4.23 -1.03
CA ARG A 43 6.60 3.62 -1.81
C ARG A 43 7.20 2.48 -2.63
N VAL A 44 6.59 1.31 -2.57
CA VAL A 44 7.05 0.08 -3.23
C VAL A 44 5.90 -0.58 -3.98
N ASP A 45 6.16 -1.23 -5.13
CA ASP A 45 5.21 -2.22 -5.66
C ASP A 45 5.30 -3.48 -4.78
N MET A 46 4.21 -3.84 -4.11
CA MET A 46 4.18 -4.99 -3.17
C MET A 46 4.36 -6.34 -3.89
N ARG A 47 4.21 -6.36 -5.22
CA ARG A 47 4.36 -7.55 -6.05
C ARG A 47 5.76 -7.68 -6.62
N ASP A 48 6.53 -6.59 -6.66
CA ASP A 48 7.93 -6.61 -7.09
C ASP A 48 8.83 -6.97 -5.90
N HIS A 49 9.15 -8.26 -5.81
CA HIS A 49 10.01 -8.77 -4.76
C HIS A 49 11.41 -8.14 -4.76
N SER A 50 11.93 -7.73 -5.93
CA SER A 50 13.25 -7.11 -6.03
C SER A 50 13.25 -5.67 -5.50
N GLU A 51 12.21 -4.90 -5.80
CA GLU A 51 12.00 -3.55 -5.27
C GLU A 51 11.85 -3.60 -3.74
N MET A 52 11.03 -4.53 -3.25
CA MET A 52 10.86 -4.79 -1.83
C MET A 52 12.19 -5.10 -1.14
N GLN A 53 12.95 -6.09 -1.65
CA GLN A 53 14.25 -6.43 -1.07
C GLN A 53 15.24 -5.26 -1.08
N SER A 54 15.26 -4.47 -2.16
CA SER A 54 16.08 -3.28 -2.25
C SER A 54 15.72 -2.24 -1.19
N ALA A 55 14.42 -2.02 -0.95
CA ALA A 55 13.95 -1.14 0.12
C ALA A 55 14.36 -1.64 1.51
N PHE A 56 14.20 -2.94 1.81
CA PHE A 56 14.64 -3.51 3.08
C PHE A 56 16.16 -3.43 3.28
N ALA A 57 16.95 -3.74 2.25
CA ALA A 57 18.40 -3.66 2.32
C ALA A 57 18.91 -2.23 2.52
N LYS A 58 18.27 -1.23 1.90
CA LYS A 58 18.60 0.19 2.07
C LYS A 58 18.46 0.67 3.52
N TYR A 59 17.52 0.08 4.27
CA TYR A 59 17.24 0.41 5.67
C TYR A 59 17.67 -0.71 6.63
N ASP A 60 18.65 -1.54 6.24
CA ASP A 60 19.18 -2.56 7.14
C ASP A 60 19.68 -1.93 8.46
N GLY A 61 19.34 -2.58 9.57
CA GLY A 61 19.56 -2.04 10.92
C GLY A 61 18.54 -1.00 11.42
N TRP A 62 17.55 -0.60 10.62
CA TRP A 62 16.43 0.23 11.07
C TRP A 62 15.24 -0.66 11.46
N LYS A 63 14.42 -0.22 12.43
CA LYS A 63 13.19 -0.92 12.81
C LYS A 63 12.12 -0.67 11.75
N LEU A 64 11.52 -1.72 11.20
CA LEU A 64 10.28 -1.60 10.42
C LEU A 64 9.14 -1.20 11.36
N ILE A 65 8.50 -0.07 11.09
CA ILE A 65 7.46 0.50 11.97
C ILE A 65 6.11 0.64 11.29
N TYR A 66 6.04 0.54 9.97
CA TYR A 66 4.79 0.64 9.24
C TYR A 66 4.90 -0.11 7.92
N VAL A 67 3.89 -0.91 7.61
CA VAL A 67 3.66 -1.37 6.24
C VAL A 67 2.19 -1.20 5.93
N SER A 68 1.90 -0.65 4.75
CA SER A 68 0.56 -0.67 4.19
C SER A 68 0.55 -1.14 2.75
N GLU A 69 -0.57 -1.70 2.34
CA GLU A 69 -0.88 -2.09 0.97
C GLU A 69 -2.11 -1.28 0.51
N TYR A 70 -2.10 -0.81 -0.73
CA TYR A 70 -3.27 -0.20 -1.36
C TYR A 70 -3.30 -0.51 -2.86
N THR A 71 -4.50 -0.75 -3.38
CA THR A 71 -4.74 -0.90 -4.81
C THR A 71 -4.48 0.44 -5.51
N THR A 72 -3.66 0.42 -6.56
CA THR A 72 -3.36 1.63 -7.34
C THR A 72 -4.58 2.09 -8.14
N GLY A 73 -4.64 3.38 -8.51
CA GLY A 73 -5.80 3.96 -9.18
C GLY A 73 -6.18 3.31 -10.52
N ASN A 74 -5.22 2.65 -11.19
CA ASN A 74 -5.44 1.88 -12.42
C ASN A 74 -6.03 0.47 -12.16
N LYS A 75 -6.18 0.07 -10.88
CA LYS A 75 -6.72 -1.22 -10.41
C LYS A 75 -5.99 -2.45 -10.95
N SER A 76 -4.77 -2.25 -11.46
CA SER A 76 -3.95 -3.28 -12.09
C SER A 76 -2.73 -3.63 -11.24
N GLY A 77 -2.51 -2.94 -10.11
CA GLY A 77 -1.41 -3.22 -9.22
C GLY A 77 -1.69 -2.86 -7.77
N THR A 78 -0.74 -3.25 -6.93
CA THR A 78 -0.80 -3.00 -5.50
C THR A 78 0.50 -2.39 -5.07
N ASP A 79 0.42 -1.13 -4.67
CA ASP A 79 1.53 -0.41 -4.10
C ASP A 79 1.43 -0.50 -2.57
N GLY A 80 2.53 -0.22 -1.90
CA GLY A 80 2.56 -0.11 -0.46
C GLY A 80 3.46 1.01 0.02
N ALA A 81 3.22 1.45 1.25
CA ALA A 81 4.14 2.33 1.96
C ALA A 81 4.83 1.54 3.06
N VAL A 82 6.16 1.51 3.05
CA VAL A 82 6.98 0.83 4.04
C VAL A 82 7.79 1.89 4.78
N CYS A 83 7.64 1.98 6.10
CA CYS A 83 8.40 2.94 6.90
C CYS A 83 9.30 2.27 7.93
N PHE A 84 10.48 2.88 8.09
CA PHE A 84 11.55 2.46 8.97
C PHE A 84 11.90 3.57 9.95
N GLU A 85 12.28 3.21 11.16
CA GLU A 85 12.77 4.11 12.19
C GLU A 85 14.14 3.68 12.72
N ARG A 86 14.99 4.65 13.02
CA ARG A 86 16.13 4.45 13.92
C ARG A 86 16.20 5.56 14.96
N VAL A 87 16.81 5.25 16.09
CA VAL A 87 17.25 6.27 17.05
C VAL A 87 18.47 7.00 16.43
N LYS A 88 18.51 8.32 16.61
CA LYS A 88 19.62 9.17 16.13
C LYS A 88 20.90 8.93 16.90
#